data_AF-A0A4Q0MFN5-F1
#
_entry.id   AF-A0A4Q0MFN5-F1
#
_cell.length_a   1.000
_cell.length_b   1.000
_cell.length_c   1.000
_cell.angle_alpha   90.00
_cell.angle_beta   90.00
_cell.angle_gamma   90.00
#
_symmetry.space_group_name_H-M   'P 1'
#
loop_
_entity.id
_entity.type
_entity.pdbx_description
1 polymer ?
#
loop_
_entity_poly.entity_id
_entity_poly.type
_entity_poly.pdbx_seq_one_letter_code
_entity_poly.pdbx_strand_id
1 'polypeptide(L)'
;MENKQENPYRLFDKEILQFWKDDGVKYLKLVELSTNLRTRFFELIPDSEIPDSDETIYPIDSDDVAELLEGDDNIKFLVHNIYLGEE
;
A
#
# COMPACT_ATOMS: atom_id res chain seq x y z
N MET A 1 3.79 17.60 -26.48
CA MET A 1 2.79 16.72 -25.85
C MET A 1 3.18 16.64 -24.40
N GLU A 2 2.41 17.28 -23.51
CA GLU A 2 2.62 17.14 -22.07
C GLU A 2 2.33 15.67 -21.73
N ASN A 3 3.38 14.90 -21.43
CA ASN A 3 3.22 13.61 -20.79
C ASN A 3 2.58 13.93 -19.43
N LYS A 4 1.26 13.80 -19.32
CA LYS A 4 0.59 13.74 -18.02
C LYS A 4 1.13 12.48 -17.36
N GLN A 5 2.19 12.64 -16.57
CA GLN A 5 2.58 11.64 -15.59
C GLN A 5 1.40 11.55 -14.62
N GLU A 6 0.52 10.58 -14.85
CA GLU A 6 -0.52 10.23 -13.89
C GLU A 6 0.17 9.77 -12.62
N ASN A 7 -0.41 10.12 -11.47
CA ASN A 7 0.13 9.68 -10.18
C ASN A 7 0.10 8.14 -10.17
N PRO A 8 1.26 7.46 -10.02
CA PRO A 8 1.31 6.00 -10.09
C PRO A 8 0.74 5.32 -8.83
N TYR A 9 0.28 6.10 -7.84
CA TYR A 9 -0.30 5.61 -6.60
C TYR A 9 -1.82 5.76 -6.56
N ARG A 10 -2.47 4.77 -5.96
CA ARG A 10 -3.88 4.78 -5.58
C ARG A 10 -4.01 4.66 -4.07
N LEU A 11 -5.11 5.17 -3.50
CA LEU A 11 -5.42 4.96 -2.09
C LEU A 11 -5.71 3.49 -1.85
N PHE A 12 -5.16 2.94 -0.77
CA PHE A 12 -5.53 1.61 -0.32
C PHE A 12 -7.00 1.58 0.11
N ASP A 13 -7.75 0.62 -0.41
CA ASP A 13 -9.17 0.46 -0.14
C ASP A 13 -9.56 -1.03 -0.08
N LYS A 14 -10.85 -1.28 0.18
CA LYS A 14 -11.39 -2.63 0.31
C LYS A 14 -11.33 -3.42 -0.99
N GLU A 15 -11.41 -2.77 -2.15
CA GLU A 15 -11.35 -3.43 -3.45
C GLU A 15 -9.94 -3.95 -3.71
N ILE A 16 -8.92 -3.14 -3.40
CA ILE A 16 -7.51 -3.55 -3.51
C ILE A 16 -7.19 -4.67 -2.52
N LEU A 17 -7.65 -4.58 -1.27
CA LEU A 17 -7.45 -5.65 -0.29
C LEU A 17 -8.07 -6.97 -0.77
N GLN A 18 -9.31 -6.93 -1.28
CA GLN A 18 -9.97 -8.13 -1.78
C GLN A 18 -9.24 -8.70 -3.00
N PHE A 19 -8.84 -7.84 -3.94
CA PHE A 19 -8.06 -8.22 -5.11
C PHE A 19 -6.78 -8.99 -4.72
N TRP A 20 -6.01 -8.47 -3.77
CA TRP A 20 -4.80 -9.13 -3.29
C TRP A 20 -5.07 -10.45 -2.56
N LYS A 21 -6.17 -10.53 -1.80
CA LYS A 21 -6.59 -11.81 -1.16
C LYS A 21 -6.96 -12.87 -2.20
N ASP A 22 -7.68 -12.48 -3.25
CA ASP A 22 -8.03 -13.38 -4.36
C ASP A 22 -6.80 -13.80 -5.18
N ASP A 23 -5.81 -12.92 -5.35
CA ASP A 23 -4.54 -13.21 -6.03
C ASP A 23 -3.58 -14.09 -5.19
N GLY A 24 -3.89 -14.27 -3.91
CA GLY A 24 -3.12 -15.15 -3.01
C GLY A 24 -1.97 -14.47 -2.28
N VAL A 25 -1.97 -13.13 -2.23
CA VAL A 25 -1.04 -12.33 -1.42
C VAL A 25 -1.18 -12.74 0.04
N LYS A 26 -0.05 -12.89 0.75
CA LYS A 26 -0.04 -13.35 2.15
C LYS A 26 0.38 -12.26 3.12
N TYR A 27 1.26 -11.38 2.69
CA TYR A 27 1.83 -10.34 3.54
C TYR A 27 1.81 -8.99 2.86
N LEU A 28 1.59 -7.95 3.66
CA LEU A 28 1.70 -6.56 3.25
C LEU A 28 2.85 -5.93 4.01
N LYS A 29 3.81 -5.38 3.26
CA LYS A 29 4.90 -4.58 3.81
C LYS A 29 4.52 -3.12 3.75
N LEU A 30 4.79 -2.38 4.82
CA LEU A 30 4.51 -0.96 4.94
C LEU A 30 5.81 -0.15 4.89
N VAL A 31 5.90 0.80 3.97
CA VAL A 31 7.06 1.68 3.79
C VAL A 31 6.63 3.14 3.85
N GLU A 32 7.25 3.95 4.72
CA GLU A 32 6.97 5.39 4.78
C GLU A 32 7.58 6.09 3.55
N LEU A 33 6.74 6.81 2.80
CA LEU A 33 7.18 7.65 1.70
C LEU A 33 7.69 8.98 2.24
N SER A 34 8.95 9.29 1.94
CA SER A 34 9.55 10.58 2.30
C SER A 34 8.90 11.71 1.48
N THR A 35 8.05 12.49 2.13
CA THR A 35 7.42 13.68 1.53
C THR A 35 7.62 14.91 2.42
N ASN A 36 7.57 16.10 1.82
CA ASN A 36 7.60 17.37 2.56
C ASN A 36 6.18 17.83 2.99
N LEU A 37 5.21 16.92 2.96
CA LEU A 37 3.82 17.22 3.30
C LEU A 37 3.57 17.00 4.80
N ARG A 38 2.53 17.65 5.32
CA ARG A 38 2.10 17.46 6.72
C ARG A 38 1.50 16.06 6.93
N THR A 39 0.82 15.56 5.91
CA THR A 39 0.27 14.21 5.86
C THR A 39 1.39 13.22 5.59
N ARG A 40 1.46 12.16 6.39
CA ARG A 40 2.38 11.04 6.16
C ARG A 40 1.76 10.06 5.18
N PHE A 41 2.58 9.55 4.27
CA PHE A 41 2.16 8.59 3.27
C PHE A 41 2.92 7.30 3.49
N PHE A 42 2.21 6.18 3.44
CA PHE A 42 2.80 4.86 3.55
C PHE A 42 2.40 4.05 2.31
N GLU A 43 3.39 3.45 1.67
CA GLU A 43 3.20 2.50 0.57
C GLU A 43 3.01 1.10 1.12
N LEU A 44 2.01 0.39 0.59
CA LEU A 44 1.78 -1.03 0.83
C LEU A 44 2.31 -1.82 -0.35
N ILE A 45 3.20 -2.76 -0.05
CA ILE A 45 3.85 -3.64 -1.02
C ILE A 45 3.42 -5.08 -0.73
N PRO A 46 2.72 -5.76 -1.67
CA PRO A 46 2.29 -7.14 -1.47
C PRO A 46 3.46 -8.12 -1.64
N ASP A 47 3.53 -9.13 -0.77
CA ASP A 47 4.48 -10.25 -0.81
C ASP A 47 5.94 -9.86 -1.08
N SER A 48 6.35 -8.69 -0.58
CA SER A 48 7.75 -8.23 -0.66
C SER A 48 8.68 -9.29 -0.08
N GLU A 49 9.68 -9.72 -0.87
CA GLU A 49 10.77 -10.54 -0.38
C GLU A 49 11.46 -9.78 0.77
N ILE A 50 11.47 -10.37 1.96
CA ILE A 50 12.03 -9.76 3.17
C ILE A 50 13.56 -9.85 3.07
N PRO A 51 14.26 -8.71 2.98
CA PRO A 51 15.38 -8.53 3.92
C PRO A 51 15.72 -7.06 4.22
N ASP A 52 14.99 -6.38 5.11
CA ASP A 52 15.58 -5.32 5.94
C ASP A 52 14.86 -5.26 7.31
N SER A 53 15.62 -5.10 8.39
CA SER A 53 15.12 -5.28 9.78
C SER A 53 14.24 -4.14 10.30
N ASP A 54 14.14 -3.03 9.57
CA ASP A 54 13.37 -1.83 9.97
C ASP A 54 11.98 -1.76 9.32
N GLU A 55 11.57 -2.81 8.60
CA GLU A 55 10.35 -2.80 7.80
C GLU A 55 9.20 -3.47 8.55
N THR A 56 8.02 -2.83 8.54
CA THR A 56 6.83 -3.39 9.21
C THR A 56 6.06 -4.27 8.24
N ILE A 57 5.87 -5.54 8.60
CA ILE A 57 5.23 -6.55 7.76
C ILE A 57 4.02 -7.12 8.51
N TYR A 58 2.87 -7.08 7.86
CA TYR A 58 1.60 -7.55 8.40
C TYR A 58 1.08 -8.74 7.58
N PRO A 59 0.55 -9.79 8.22
CA PRO A 59 -0.28 -10.78 7.53
C PRO A 59 -1.51 -10.09 6.91
N ILE A 60 -1.87 -10.43 5.67
CA ILE A 60 -2.99 -9.80 4.96
C ILE A 60 -4.35 -10.00 5.67
N ASP A 61 -4.44 -11.03 6.51
CA ASP A 61 -5.62 -11.37 7.31
C ASP A 61 -5.54 -10.87 8.77
N SER A 62 -4.53 -10.07 9.14
CA SER A 62 -4.48 -9.49 10.48
C SER A 62 -5.47 -8.35 10.65
N ASP A 63 -5.94 -8.15 11.89
CA ASP A 63 -6.78 -7.01 12.26
C ASP A 63 -6.08 -5.68 11.97
N ASP A 64 -4.74 -5.60 12.07
CA ASP A 64 -3.98 -4.39 11.73
C ASP A 64 -4.23 -3.94 10.29
N VAL A 65 -4.33 -4.86 9.32
CA VAL A 65 -4.62 -4.54 7.91
C VAL A 65 -6.03 -3.98 7.74
N ALA A 66 -6.98 -4.45 8.55
CA ALA A 66 -8.33 -3.90 8.55
C ALA A 66 -8.35 -2.46 9.11
N GLU A 67 -7.53 -2.16 10.12
CA GLU A 67 -7.38 -0.80 10.66
C GLU A 67 -6.78 0.17 9.64
N LEU A 68 -5.93 -0.30 8.72
CA LEU A 68 -5.40 0.55 7.63
C LEU A 68 -6.50 1.10 6.71
N LEU A 69 -7.64 0.42 6.61
CA LEU A 69 -8.80 0.86 5.82
C LEU A 69 -9.63 1.93 6.53
N GLU A 70 -9.55 2.02 7.86
CA GLU A 70 -10.30 3.01 8.64
C GLU A 70 -9.73 4.42 8.41
N GLY A 71 -8.41 4.49 8.15
CA GLY A 71 -7.71 5.70 7.75
C GLY A 71 -7.61 6.76 8.85
N ASP A 72 -6.62 7.64 8.72
CA ASP A 72 -6.48 8.84 9.55
C ASP A 72 -6.48 10.08 8.66
N ASP A 73 -6.88 11.24 9.17
CA ASP A 73 -6.79 12.49 8.42
C ASP A 73 -5.32 12.86 8.09
N ASN A 74 -4.37 12.44 8.93
CA ASN A 74 -2.96 12.77 8.79
C ASN A 74 -2.09 11.63 8.22
N ILE A 75 -2.68 10.47 7.96
CA ILE A 75 -1.99 9.29 7.44
C ILE A 75 -2.75 8.74 6.23
N LYS A 76 -2.04 8.53 5.12
CA LYS A 76 -2.61 7.93 3.91
C LYS A 76 -1.83 6.69 3.51
N PHE A 77 -2.57 5.63 3.26
CA PHE A 77 -2.08 4.35 2.78
C PHE A 77 -2.25 4.29 1.27
N LEU A 78 -1.16 4.00 0.56
CA LEU A 78 -1.08 4.04 -0.88
C LEU A 78 -0.60 2.71 -1.44
N VAL A 79 -1.04 2.41 -2.65
CA VAL A 79 -0.62 1.25 -3.43
C VAL A 79 -0.13 1.72 -4.78
N HIS A 80 1.06 1.30 -5.18
CA HIS A 80 1.57 1.59 -6.51
C HIS A 80 0.86 0.71 -7.55
N ASN A 81 0.51 1.29 -8.70
CA ASN A 81 -0.23 0.60 -9.77
C ASN A 81 0.48 -0.65 -10.30
N ILE A 82 1.80 -0.79 -10.11
CA ILE A 82 2.56 -1.98 -10.53
C ILE A 82 2.12 -3.24 -9.77
N TYR A 83 1.48 -3.08 -8.60
CA TYR A 83 1.02 -4.16 -7.74
C TYR A 83 -0.44 -4.56 -7.97
N LEU A 84 -1.15 -3.87 -8.86
CA LEU A 84 -2.56 -4.12 -9.15
C LEU A 84 -2.77 -4.94 -10.42
N GLY A 85 -1.68 -5.41 -11.04
CA GLY A 85 -1.68 -5.99 -12.38
C GLY A 85 -1.82 -4.91 -13.45
N GLU A 86 -1.01 -4.99 -14.50
CA GLU A 86 -1.33 -4.28 -15.75
C GLU A 86 -2.50 -5.00 -16.42
N GLU A 87 -3.52 -4.26 -16.88
CA GLU A 87 -4.48 -4.79 -17.86
C GLU A 87 -3.79 -5.18 -19.18
#